data_AF-A0A564YNI0-F1
#
_entry.id   AF-A0A564YNI0-F1
#
_cell.length_a   1.000
_cell.length_b   1.000
_cell.length_c   1.000
_cell.angle_alpha   90.00
_cell.angle_beta   90.00
_cell.angle_gamma   90.00
#
_symmetry.space_group_name_H-M   'P 1'
#
loop_
_entity.id
_entity.type
_entity.pdbx_description
1 polymer ?
#
loop_
_entity_poly.entity_id
_entity_poly.type
_entity_poly.pdbx_seq_one_letter_code
_entity_poly.pdbx_strand_id
1 'polypeptide(L)'
;MFSGFLIMFISTVVFAFGESYTVLLVARAIQGAGSACSSVSGMGTIATFYTDQKERTKAFGTALSGLALGVLVGPTFGGIAYQFIDKRAPFLILAVLALVDGILQVVILKPAIRPEDERGAPILKLMKDPYILVAAGALTFG
;
A
#
# COMPACT_ATOMS: atom_id res chain seq x y z
N MET A 1 4.06 9.38 -1.09
CA MET A 1 3.75 8.28 -2.03
C MET A 1 5.01 7.60 -2.59
N PHE A 2 5.86 8.31 -3.35
CA PHE A 2 7.09 7.73 -3.95
C PHE A 2 8.08 7.14 -2.94
N SER A 3 8.31 7.82 -1.81
CA SER A 3 9.14 7.32 -0.70
C SER A 3 8.59 6.02 -0.09
N GLY A 4 7.27 5.93 0.12
CA GLY A 4 6.62 4.70 0.61
C GLY A 4 6.74 3.53 -0.36
N PHE A 5 6.71 3.81 -1.67
CA PHE A 5 6.92 2.80 -2.71
C PHE A 5 8.35 2.28 -2.77
N LEU A 6 9.34 3.18 -2.67
CA LEU A 6 10.75 2.81 -2.58
C LEU A 6 11.00 1.90 -1.37
N ILE A 7 10.42 2.24 -0.21
CA ILE A 7 10.51 1.42 1.00
C ILE A 7 9.88 0.04 0.78
N MET A 8 8.69 -0.03 0.15
CA MET A 8 8.05 -1.31 -0.20
C MET A 8 8.88 -2.15 -1.16
N PHE A 9 9.47 -1.53 -2.19
CA PHE A 9 10.29 -2.22 -3.16
C PHE A 9 11.55 -2.81 -2.51
N ILE A 10 12.29 -2.00 -1.75
CA ILE A 10 13.49 -2.44 -1.03
C ILE A 10 13.15 -3.56 -0.05
N SER A 11 12.07 -3.43 0.72
CA SER A 11 11.61 -4.50 1.63
C SER A 11 11.28 -5.79 0.89
N THR A 12 10.64 -5.71 -0.28
CA THR A 12 10.24 -6.89 -1.05
C THR A 12 11.45 -7.61 -1.65
N VAL A 13 12.46 -6.86 -2.09
CA VAL A 13 13.75 -7.43 -2.52
C VAL A 13 14.47 -8.10 -1.36
N VAL A 14 14.55 -7.45 -0.18
CA VAL A 14 15.12 -8.07 1.03
C VAL A 14 14.36 -9.33 1.43
N PHE A 15 13.03 -9.34 1.26
CA PHE A 15 12.19 -10.52 1.51
C PHE A 15 12.47 -11.67 0.53
N ALA A 16 12.78 -11.36 -0.72
CA ALA A 16 13.10 -12.37 -1.74
C ALA A 16 14.44 -13.09 -1.50
N PHE A 17 15.40 -12.42 -0.85
CA PHE A 17 16.72 -12.97 -0.55
C PHE A 17 16.93 -13.34 0.93
N GLY A 18 15.97 -13.04 1.81
CA GLY A 18 16.05 -13.31 3.24
C GLY A 18 15.79 -14.78 3.56
N GLU A 19 16.84 -15.54 3.89
CA GLU A 19 16.69 -16.95 4.32
C GLU A 19 16.44 -17.11 5.83
N SER A 20 16.51 -16.01 6.60
CA SER A 20 16.36 -16.02 8.06
C SER A 20 15.05 -15.38 8.53
N TYR A 21 14.37 -16.04 9.46
CA TYR A 21 13.06 -15.61 10.01
C TYR A 21 13.08 -14.16 10.52
N THR A 22 14.15 -13.75 11.20
CA THR A 22 14.30 -12.38 11.72
C THR A 22 14.37 -11.34 10.61
N VAL A 23 15.04 -11.66 9.49
CA VAL A 23 15.14 -10.76 8.33
C VAL A 23 13.79 -10.60 7.65
N LEU A 24 13.04 -11.69 7.52
CA LEU A 24 11.68 -11.68 6.98
C LEU A 24 10.73 -10.86 7.86
N LEU A 25 10.80 -11.02 9.19
CA LEU A 25 9.98 -10.26 10.13
C LEU A 25 10.24 -8.74 10.01
N VAL A 26 11.51 -8.34 10.00
CA VAL A 26 11.90 -6.93 9.87
C VAL A 26 11.48 -6.37 8.50
N ALA A 27 11.71 -7.12 7.43
CA ALA A 27 11.29 -6.72 6.09
C ALA A 27 9.78 -6.53 5.99
N ARG A 28 8.97 -7.35 6.67
CA ARG A 28 7.50 -7.19 6.75
C ARG A 28 7.05 -5.98 7.55
N ALA A 29 7.72 -5.68 8.65
CA ALA A 29 7.43 -4.47 9.41
C ALA A 29 7.68 -3.21 8.55
N ILE A 30 8.82 -3.17 7.86
CA ILE A 30 9.17 -2.07 6.95
C ILE A 30 8.22 -2.01 5.75
N GLN A 31 7.85 -3.16 5.18
CA GLN A 31 6.88 -3.23 4.08
C GLN A 31 5.51 -2.71 4.50
N GLY A 32 5.04 -3.05 5.71
CA GLY A 32 3.80 -2.54 6.28
C GLY A 32 3.82 -1.02 6.45
N ALA A 33 4.92 -0.46 6.96
CA ALA A 33 5.10 0.98 7.07
C ALA A 33 5.09 1.68 5.69
N GLY A 34 5.79 1.11 4.70
CA GLY A 34 5.77 1.61 3.33
C GLY A 34 4.38 1.56 2.70
N SER A 35 3.64 0.47 2.93
CA SER A 35 2.26 0.28 2.44
C SER A 35 1.29 1.28 3.01
N ALA A 36 1.33 1.52 4.32
CA ALA A 36 0.49 2.52 4.97
C ALA A 36 0.77 3.92 4.40
N CYS A 37 2.05 4.29 4.28
CA CYS A 37 2.45 5.58 3.72
C CYS A 37 1.96 5.77 2.28
N SER A 38 2.09 4.72 1.45
CA SER A 38 1.66 4.74 0.06
C SER A 38 0.13 4.82 -0.07
N SER A 39 -0.60 3.98 0.67
CA SER A 39 -2.06 3.92 0.63
C SER A 39 -2.71 5.23 1.09
N VAL A 40 -2.21 5.82 2.19
CA VAL A 40 -2.70 7.12 2.69
C VAL A 40 -2.39 8.24 1.68
N SER A 41 -1.18 8.26 1.13
CA SER A 41 -0.81 9.25 0.10
C SER A 41 -1.68 9.11 -1.17
N GLY A 42 -1.99 7.88 -1.59
CA GLY A 42 -2.80 7.62 -2.79
C GLY A 42 -4.25 8.05 -2.61
N MET A 43 -4.84 7.70 -1.48
CA MET A 43 -6.19 8.15 -1.13
C MET A 43 -6.26 9.68 -0.99
N GLY A 44 -5.26 10.31 -0.39
CA GLY A 44 -5.15 11.77 -0.32
C GLY A 44 -5.04 12.42 -1.70
N THR A 45 -4.27 11.82 -2.60
CA THR A 45 -4.13 12.29 -3.99
C THR A 45 -5.48 12.23 -4.73
N ILE A 46 -6.20 11.11 -4.63
CA ILE A 46 -7.55 10.97 -5.22
C ILE A 46 -8.51 12.02 -4.64
N ALA A 47 -8.49 12.24 -3.33
CA ALA A 47 -9.35 13.23 -2.67
C ALA A 47 -9.07 14.68 -3.13
N THR A 48 -7.82 15.01 -3.45
CA THR A 48 -7.42 16.34 -3.94
C THR A 48 -7.75 16.53 -5.43
N PHE A 49 -7.60 15.48 -6.26
CA PHE A 49 -7.89 15.56 -7.69
C PHE A 49 -9.39 15.52 -8.02
N TYR A 50 -10.20 14.78 -7.26
CA TYR A 50 -11.64 14.67 -7.49
C TYR A 50 -12.44 15.50 -6.48
N THR A 51 -12.81 16.72 -6.87
CA THR A 51 -13.54 17.66 -6.02
C THR A 51 -15.05 17.34 -5.92
N ASP A 52 -15.62 16.66 -6.92
CA ASP A 52 -17.02 16.19 -6.87
C ASP A 52 -17.14 14.94 -6.00
N GLN A 53 -18.04 14.98 -5.02
CA GLN A 53 -18.30 13.89 -4.08
C GLN A 53 -18.74 12.58 -4.78
N LYS A 54 -19.48 12.65 -5.90
CA LYS A 54 -19.87 11.47 -6.67
C LYS A 54 -18.70 10.85 -7.42
N GLU A 55 -17.88 11.67 -8.08
CA GLU A 55 -16.69 11.18 -8.79
C GLU A 55 -15.64 10.63 -7.84
N ARG A 56 -15.42 11.30 -6.70
CA ARG A 56 -14.55 10.83 -5.64
C ARG A 56 -14.99 9.46 -5.14
N THR A 57 -16.27 9.30 -4.79
CA THR A 57 -16.80 8.01 -4.31
C THR A 57 -16.64 6.90 -5.36
N LYS A 58 -16.84 7.21 -6.64
CA LYS A 58 -16.62 6.26 -7.73
C LYS A 58 -15.14 5.87 -7.84
N ALA A 59 -14.22 6.82 -7.78
CA ALA A 59 -12.78 6.57 -7.83
C ALA A 59 -12.30 5.71 -6.65
N PHE A 60 -12.71 6.06 -5.42
CA PHE A 60 -12.46 5.23 -4.23
C PHE A 60 -13.05 3.83 -4.39
N GLY A 61 -14.29 3.71 -4.89
CA GLY A 61 -14.95 2.44 -5.14
C GLY A 61 -14.18 1.56 -6.12
N THR A 62 -13.64 2.13 -7.20
CA THR A 62 -12.79 1.39 -8.14
C THR A 62 -11.46 0.95 -7.52
N ALA A 63 -10.81 1.81 -6.73
CA ALA A 63 -9.56 1.47 -6.04
C ALA A 63 -9.76 0.34 -5.02
N LEU A 64 -10.82 0.43 -4.20
CA LEU A 64 -11.18 -0.59 -3.20
C LEU A 64 -11.59 -1.92 -3.85
N SER A 65 -12.27 -1.88 -4.99
CA SER A 65 -12.64 -3.08 -5.75
C SER A 65 -11.40 -3.79 -6.31
N GLY A 66 -10.43 -3.03 -6.81
CA GLY A 66 -9.13 -3.59 -7.23
C GLY A 66 -8.38 -4.25 -6.07
N LEU A 67 -8.39 -3.64 -4.89
CA LEU A 67 -7.83 -4.23 -3.66
C LEU A 67 -8.52 -5.54 -3.31
N ALA A 68 -9.86 -5.58 -3.30
CA ALA A 68 -10.62 -6.78 -2.98
C ALA A 68 -10.35 -7.93 -3.95
N LEU A 69 -10.24 -7.63 -5.26
CA LEU A 69 -9.84 -8.60 -6.27
C LEU A 69 -8.43 -9.13 -6.02
N GLY A 70 -7.48 -8.25 -5.67
CA GLY A 70 -6.12 -8.65 -5.32
C GLY A 70 -6.06 -9.59 -4.11
N VAL A 71 -6.86 -9.32 -3.08
CA VAL A 71 -6.96 -10.17 -1.87
C VAL A 71 -7.59 -11.53 -2.20
N LEU A 72 -8.57 -11.57 -3.10
CA LEU A 72 -9.22 -12.82 -3.51
C LEU A 72 -8.28 -13.69 -4.37
N VAL A 73 -7.64 -13.08 -5.36
CA VAL A 73 -6.85 -13.78 -6.38
C VAL A 73 -5.43 -14.09 -5.89
N GLY A 74 -4.87 -13.24 -5.04
CA GLY A 74 -3.49 -13.34 -4.57
C GLY A 74 -3.13 -14.68 -3.91
N PRO A 75 -3.87 -15.14 -2.87
CA PRO A 75 -3.59 -16.42 -2.20
C PRO A 75 -3.75 -17.62 -3.13
N THR A 76 -4.74 -17.60 -4.02
CA THR A 76 -5.00 -18.70 -4.96
C THR A 76 -3.84 -18.86 -5.94
N PHE A 77 -3.38 -17.76 -6.55
CA PHE A 77 -2.23 -17.79 -7.44
C PHE A 77 -0.92 -18.06 -6.70
N GLY A 78 -0.73 -17.50 -5.50
CA GLY A 78 0.44 -17.75 -4.67
C GLY A 78 0.56 -19.21 -4.22
N GLY A 79 -0.56 -19.84 -3.86
CA GLY A 79 -0.61 -21.25 -3.48
C GLY A 79 -0.33 -22.20 -4.63
N ILE A 80 -0.88 -21.91 -5.82
CA ILE A 80 -0.57 -22.67 -7.05
C ILE A 80 0.91 -22.52 -7.40
N ALA A 81 1.44 -21.30 -7.43
CA ALA A 81 2.86 -21.06 -7.72
C ALA A 81 3.80 -21.79 -6.73
N TYR A 82 3.43 -21.86 -5.45
CA TYR A 82 4.16 -22.59 -4.43
C TYR A 82 4.19 -24.11 -4.70
N GLN A 83 3.10 -24.69 -5.20
CA GLN A 83 3.00 -26.12 -5.48
C GLN A 83 3.79 -26.54 -6.74
N PHE A 84 3.92 -25.68 -7.75
CA PHE A 84 4.51 -26.05 -9.04
C PHE A 84 6.01 -25.70 -9.20
N ILE A 85 6.55 -24.68 -8.53
CA ILE A 85 7.88 -24.09 -8.86
C ILE A 85 8.78 -23.85 -7.61
N ASP A 86 8.58 -24.57 -6.51
CA ASP A 86 9.29 -24.39 -5.21
C ASP A 86 8.88 -23.16 -4.38
N LYS A 87 9.29 -23.17 -3.10
CA LYS A 87 9.01 -22.15 -2.07
C LYS A 87 9.35 -20.70 -2.47
N ARG A 88 10.22 -20.51 -3.45
CA ARG A 88 10.74 -19.21 -3.89
C ARG A 88 9.88 -18.54 -4.97
N ALA A 89 9.05 -19.30 -5.69
CA ALA A 89 8.25 -18.80 -6.81
C ALA A 89 7.21 -17.73 -6.44
N PRO A 90 6.43 -17.86 -5.34
CA PRO A 90 5.45 -16.83 -4.97
C PRO A 90 6.14 -15.49 -4.65
N PHE A 91 7.32 -15.53 -4.04
CA PHE A 91 8.09 -14.33 -3.71
C PHE A 91 8.64 -13.62 -4.94
N LEU A 92 9.09 -14.39 -5.93
CA LEU A 92 9.59 -13.83 -7.18
C LEU A 92 8.47 -13.18 -7.99
N ILE A 93 7.28 -13.80 -8.03
CA ILE A 93 6.07 -13.21 -8.64
C ILE A 93 5.68 -11.91 -7.92
N LEU A 94 5.66 -11.90 -6.59
CA LEU A 94 5.38 -10.69 -5.81
C LEU A 94 6.41 -9.59 -6.05
N ALA A 95 7.70 -9.93 -6.18
CA ALA A 95 8.75 -8.98 -6.49
C ALA A 95 8.59 -8.35 -7.89
N VAL A 96 8.23 -9.15 -8.89
CA VAL A 96 7.95 -8.65 -10.26
C VAL A 96 6.72 -7.76 -10.26
N LEU A 97 5.63 -8.15 -9.58
CA LEU A 97 4.44 -7.32 -9.46
C LEU A 97 4.74 -5.97 -8.77
N ALA A 98 5.53 -5.99 -7.69
CA ALA A 98 5.96 -4.77 -7.00
C ALA A 98 6.84 -3.87 -7.89
N LEU A 99 7.71 -4.48 -8.72
CA LEU A 99 8.53 -3.76 -9.69
C LEU A 99 7.66 -3.08 -10.77
N VAL A 100 6.70 -3.82 -11.35
CA VAL A 100 5.79 -3.30 -12.36
C VAL A 100 4.96 -2.15 -11.81
N ASP A 101 4.43 -2.27 -10.59
CA ASP A 101 3.69 -1.19 -9.94
C ASP A 101 4.58 0.05 -9.72
N GLY A 102 5.80 -0.15 -9.22
CA GLY A 102 6.78 0.93 -9.05
C GLY A 102 7.09 1.67 -10.36
N ILE A 103 7.26 0.94 -11.47
CA ILE A 103 7.45 1.53 -12.80
C ILE A 103 6.22 2.32 -13.22
N LEU A 104 5.02 1.75 -13.05
CA LEU A 104 3.77 2.39 -13.41
C LEU A 104 3.57 3.69 -12.64
N GLN A 105 3.95 3.71 -11.35
CA GLN A 105 3.89 4.89 -10.52
C GLN A 105 4.87 5.99 -10.97
N VAL A 106 6.09 5.63 -11.41
CA VAL A 106 7.06 6.59 -11.96
C VAL A 106 6.55 7.20 -13.27
N VAL A 107 5.96 6.37 -14.15
CA VAL A 107 5.50 6.80 -15.48
C VAL A 107 4.23 7.65 -15.39
N ILE A 108 3.23 7.22 -14.62
CA ILE A 108 1.91 7.86 -14.55
C ILE A 108 1.92 9.02 -13.56
N LEU A 109 2.45 8.81 -12.36
CA LEU A 109 2.31 9.77 -11.28
C LEU A 109 3.27 10.95 -11.40
N LYS A 110 4.28 10.87 -12.30
CA LYS A 110 5.36 11.85 -12.55
C LYS A 110 5.64 12.69 -11.30
N PRO A 111 6.55 12.28 -10.40
CA PRO A 111 6.65 12.83 -9.05
C PRO A 111 6.84 14.34 -9.08
N ALA A 112 5.71 15.06 -9.07
CA ALA A 112 5.66 16.49 -8.91
C ALA A 112 5.67 16.68 -7.41
N ILE A 113 6.84 17.02 -6.88
CA ILE A 113 6.99 17.46 -5.50
C ILE A 113 6.24 18.79 -5.42
N ARG A 114 4.92 18.72 -5.20
CA ARG A 114 4.18 19.88 -4.75
C ARG A 114 4.55 20.04 -3.27
N PRO A 115 5.20 21.14 -2.88
CA PRO A 115 5.39 21.43 -1.47
C PRO A 115 4.00 21.55 -0.85
N GLU A 116 3.62 20.55 -0.07
CA GLU A 116 2.38 20.55 0.70
C GLU A 116 2.55 21.62 1.79
N ASP A 117 1.68 22.63 1.78
CA ASP A 117 1.71 23.72 2.77
C ASP A 117 1.49 23.11 4.16
N GLU A 118 2.53 23.16 5.00
CA GLU A 118 2.54 22.58 6.33
C GLU A 118 1.49 23.26 7.21
N ARG A 119 0.29 22.70 7.27
CA ARG A 119 -0.67 22.89 8.37
C ARG A 119 -1.70 21.76 8.40
N GLY A 120 -1.22 20.53 8.42
CA GLY A 120 -2.05 19.39 8.84
C GLY A 120 -2.55 19.63 10.28
N ALA A 121 -3.81 19.30 10.55
CA ALA A 121 -4.34 19.38 11.91
C ALA A 121 -3.48 18.52 12.86
N PRO A 122 -3.14 19.01 14.08
CA PRO A 122 -2.23 18.31 14.97
C PRO A 122 -2.77 16.91 15.31
N ILE A 123 -1.96 15.87 15.11
CA ILE A 123 -2.34 14.45 15.29
C ILE A 123 -2.98 14.23 16.66
N LEU A 124 -2.48 14.92 17.69
CA LEU A 124 -2.99 14.88 19.06
C LEU A 124 -4.45 15.38 19.19
N LYS A 125 -4.88 16.26 18.29
CA LYS A 125 -6.25 16.81 18.23
C LYS A 125 -7.19 15.87 17.48
N LEU A 126 -6.73 15.20 16.42
CA LEU A 126 -7.52 14.14 15.76
C LEU A 126 -7.69 12.91 16.66
N MET A 127 -6.65 12.52 17.41
CA MET A 127 -6.74 11.39 18.36
C MET A 127 -7.69 11.65 19.54
N LYS A 128 -8.03 12.92 19.83
CA LYS A 128 -9.01 13.29 20.86
C LYS A 128 -10.44 13.34 20.33
N ASP A 129 -10.64 13.21 19.01
CA ASP A 129 -11.97 13.23 18.41
C ASP A 129 -12.62 11.84 18.55
N PRO A 130 -13.75 11.71 19.26
CA PRO A 130 -14.40 10.42 19.47
C PRO A 130 -14.91 9.79 18.17
N TYR A 131 -15.28 10.58 17.16
CA TYR A 131 -15.74 10.03 15.87
C TYR A 131 -14.57 9.41 15.09
N ILE A 132 -13.40 10.02 15.14
CA ILE A 132 -12.19 9.50 14.52
C ILE A 132 -11.73 8.23 15.24
N LEU A 133 -11.82 8.20 16.57
CA LEU A 133 -11.46 7.03 17.36
C LEU A 133 -12.37 5.82 17.06
N VAL A 134 -13.67 6.05 16.92
CA VAL A 134 -14.64 5.01 16.55
C VAL A 134 -14.41 4.52 15.12
N ALA A 135 -14.16 5.42 14.17
CA ALA A 135 -13.86 5.04 12.78
C ALA A 135 -12.55 4.27 12.66
N ALA A 136 -11.50 4.71 13.36
CA ALA A 136 -10.21 4.01 13.42
C ALA A 136 -10.37 2.63 14.06
N GLY A 137 -11.10 2.54 15.19
CA GLY A 137 -11.44 1.29 15.85
C GLY A 137 -12.15 0.31 14.91
N ALA A 138 -13.20 0.77 14.24
CA ALA A 138 -13.95 -0.05 13.28
C ALA A 138 -13.06 -0.55 12.11
N LEU A 139 -12.13 0.27 11.62
CA LEU A 139 -11.17 -0.13 10.57
C LEU A 139 -10.11 -1.12 11.07
N THR A 140 -9.68 -1.04 12.33
CA THR A 140 -8.68 -1.98 12.89
C THR A 140 -9.25 -3.36 13.22
N PHE A 141 -10.56 -3.46 13.47
CA PHE A 141 -11.21 -4.72 13.86
C PHE A 141 -12.11 -5.33 12.77
N GLY A 142 -12.31 -4.62 11.65
CA GLY A 142 -13.12 -5.05 10.51
C GLY A 142 -12.40 -5.88 9.47
#